data_AF-A0A183N2W1-F1
#
_entry.id   AF-A0A183N2W1-F1
#
_cell.length_a   1.000
_cell.length_b   1.000
_cell.length_c   1.000
_cell.angle_alpha   90.00
_cell.angle_beta   90.00
_cell.angle_gamma   90.00
#
_symmetry.space_group_name_H-M   'P 1'
#
loop_
_entity.id
_entity.type
_entity.pdbx_description
1 polymer ?
#
loop_
_entity_poly.entity_id
_entity_poly.type
_entity_poly.pdbx_seq_one_letter_code
_entity_poly.pdbx_strand_id
1 'polypeptide(L)'
;MVLSIYDIVLCLYSDENHNGTKDEVDEESLVLVPHDLPHFPHKEVYPVNKIYKDLLDLAAYLLYPNGRLVFWIPVLRSEFIGVKSLPHHPSFRLLAACEQTLNTRNSRYMVVMVKLDTNQQLNDLSDENEDLIFPAVYAK
;
A
#
# COMPACT_ATOMS: atom_id res chain seq x y z
N MET A 1 28.04 8.97 9.78
CA MET A 1 27.37 7.91 9.02
C MET A 1 25.87 8.17 9.10
N VAL A 2 25.38 9.08 8.26
CA VAL A 2 23.95 9.43 8.21
C VAL A 2 23.40 8.62 7.05
N LEU A 3 22.79 7.47 7.35
CA LEU A 3 22.06 6.73 6.33
C LEU A 3 20.85 7.58 5.96
N SER A 4 20.98 8.21 4.80
CA SER A 4 19.93 8.96 4.12
C SER A 4 18.75 8.02 3.90
N ILE A 5 17.69 8.18 4.70
CA ILE A 5 16.41 7.46 4.56
C ILE A 5 15.60 7.98 3.34
N TYR A 6 16.22 8.85 2.53
CA TYR A 6 15.59 9.52 1.38
C TYR A 6 15.47 8.64 0.13
N ASP A 7 16.08 7.44 0.09
CA ASP A 7 16.09 6.61 -1.12
C ASP A 7 14.83 5.73 -1.34
N ILE A 8 13.81 5.81 -0.47
CA ILE A 8 12.55 5.05 -0.65
C ILE A 8 11.41 5.90 -1.27
N VAL A 9 11.68 7.17 -1.59
CA VAL A 9 10.64 8.11 -2.02
C VAL A 9 10.51 8.14 -3.55
N LEU A 10 9.32 7.76 -4.01
CA LEU A 10 8.71 7.94 -5.34
C LEU A 10 9.20 7.03 -6.48
N CYS A 11 8.53 5.87 -6.63
CA CYS A 11 8.30 5.32 -7.97
C CYS A 11 6.92 4.66 -8.17
N LEU A 12 5.95 4.91 -7.27
CA LEU A 12 4.59 4.36 -7.35
C LEU A 12 3.51 5.44 -7.26
N TYR A 13 3.68 6.54 -7.99
CA TYR A 13 2.54 7.40 -8.34
C TYR A 13 2.55 7.56 -9.87
N SER A 14 1.97 6.57 -10.54
CA SER A 14 1.54 6.75 -11.93
C SER A 14 0.12 7.32 -11.86
N ASP A 15 -0.02 8.54 -12.32
CA ASP A 15 -1.28 9.26 -12.54
C ASP A 15 -2.23 8.37 -13.35
N GLU A 16 -3.32 7.88 -12.76
CA GLU A 16 -4.40 7.20 -13.50
C GLU A 16 -5.23 8.26 -14.21
N ASN A 17 -4.75 8.69 -15.38
CA ASN A 17 -5.57 9.40 -16.35
C ASN A 17 -5.19 8.95 -17.77
N HIS A 18 -5.69 7.79 -18.17
CA HIS A 18 -5.91 7.47 -19.57
C HIS A 18 -7.32 6.89 -19.74
N ASN A 19 -8.22 7.75 -20.25
CA ASN A 19 -9.34 7.30 -21.07
C ASN A 19 -8.73 6.70 -22.35
N GLY A 20 -8.34 5.42 -22.28
CA GLY A 20 -7.91 4.63 -23.44
C GLY A 20 -9.12 3.88 -23.99
N THR A 21 -9.53 4.27 -25.19
CA THR A 21 -10.42 3.50 -26.06
C THR A 21 -9.95 2.05 -26.09
N LYS A 22 -10.90 1.09 -26.05
CA LYS A 22 -10.59 -0.33 -26.20
C LYS A 22 -9.96 -0.55 -27.57
N ASP A 23 -8.65 -0.76 -27.62
CA ASP A 23 -7.96 -1.25 -28.80
C ASP A 23 -8.22 -2.76 -28.90
N GLU A 24 -8.99 -3.16 -29.92
CA GLU A 24 -9.07 -4.55 -30.36
C GLU A 24 -7.67 -5.00 -30.80
N VAL A 25 -7.14 -6.05 -30.17
CA VAL A 25 -5.82 -6.58 -30.49
C VAL A 25 -5.97 -7.53 -31.67
N ASP A 26 -5.53 -7.09 -32.85
CA ASP A 26 -5.32 -7.94 -34.02
C ASP A 26 -4.21 -8.97 -33.70
N GLU A 27 -4.55 -10.27 -33.71
CA GLU A 27 -3.67 -11.41 -33.43
C GLU A 27 -2.46 -11.53 -34.37
N GLU A 28 -2.36 -10.69 -35.41
CA GLU A 28 -1.37 -10.84 -36.50
C GLU A 28 -0.07 -10.04 -36.30
N SER A 29 0.14 -9.38 -35.16
CA SER A 29 1.35 -8.56 -34.90
C SER A 29 2.35 -9.16 -33.90
N LEU A 30 2.36 -10.48 -33.72
CA LEU A 30 3.33 -11.15 -32.85
C LEU A 30 4.74 -11.12 -33.47
N VAL A 31 5.59 -10.22 -32.96
CA VAL A 31 7.02 -10.18 -33.31
C VAL A 31 7.73 -11.38 -32.69
N LEU A 32 8.30 -12.25 -33.53
CA LEU A 32 9.11 -13.39 -33.09
C LEU A 32 10.39 -12.88 -32.41
N VAL A 33 10.50 -13.06 -31.09
CA VAL A 33 11.71 -12.73 -30.33
C VAL A 33 12.71 -13.90 -30.46
N PRO A 34 13.95 -13.66 -30.94
CA PRO A 34 14.98 -14.70 -31.00
C PRO A 34 15.25 -15.32 -29.63
N HIS A 35 15.27 -16.66 -29.56
CA HIS A 35 15.43 -17.42 -28.31
C HIS A 35 16.80 -17.26 -27.63
N ASP A 36 17.79 -16.66 -28.30
CA ASP A 36 19.17 -16.51 -27.81
C ASP A 36 19.43 -15.20 -27.05
N LEU A 37 18.40 -14.35 -26.89
CA LEU A 37 18.48 -13.11 -26.11
C LEU A 37 17.96 -13.34 -24.68
N PRO A 38 18.52 -12.64 -23.66
CA PRO A 38 17.94 -12.65 -22.33
C PRO A 38 16.49 -12.17 -22.40
N HIS A 39 15.54 -13.08 -22.15
CA HIS A 39 14.12 -12.73 -22.13
C HIS A 39 13.82 -11.94 -20.86
N PHE A 40 13.64 -10.63 -21.00
CA PHE A 40 13.08 -9.80 -19.95
C PHE A 40 11.56 -9.79 -20.11
N PRO A 41 10.80 -10.19 -19.08
CA PRO A 41 9.35 -10.17 -19.16
C PRO A 41 8.84 -8.74 -19.42
N HIS A 42 7.72 -8.64 -20.13
CA HIS A 42 7.09 -7.36 -20.43
C HIS A 42 6.67 -6.64 -19.14
N LYS A 43 6.83 -5.30 -19.13
CA LYS A 43 6.36 -4.46 -18.03
C LYS A 43 4.83 -4.42 -18.03
N GLU A 44 4.21 -4.99 -17.00
CA GLU A 44 2.76 -4.92 -16.80
C GLU A 44 2.37 -3.71 -15.94
N VAL A 45 1.19 -3.15 -16.20
CA VAL A 45 0.58 -2.15 -15.33
C VAL A 45 0.02 -2.88 -14.12
N TYR A 46 0.59 -2.60 -12.95
CA TYR A 46 0.16 -3.23 -11.71
C TYR A 46 -0.31 -2.14 -10.73
N PRO A 47 -1.64 -2.00 -10.55
CA PRO A 47 -2.23 -0.91 -9.78
C PRO A 47 -1.78 -0.87 -8.31
N VAL A 48 -1.64 0.34 -7.77
CA VAL A 48 -1.11 0.56 -6.41
C VAL A 48 -2.00 -0.07 -5.33
N ASN A 49 -3.32 -0.02 -5.49
CA ASN A 49 -4.26 -0.70 -4.60
C ASN A 49 -4.03 -2.22 -4.57
N LYS A 50 -3.72 -2.82 -5.72
CA LYS A 50 -3.41 -4.25 -5.84
C LYS A 50 -2.09 -4.60 -5.17
N ILE A 51 -1.06 -3.75 -5.30
CA ILE A 51 0.21 -3.88 -4.57
C ILE A 51 -0.04 -3.98 -3.07
N TYR A 52 -0.75 -3.01 -2.49
CA TYR A 52 -0.98 -3.02 -1.05
C TYR A 52 -1.82 -4.21 -0.60
N LYS A 53 -2.84 -4.59 -1.40
CA LYS A 53 -3.64 -5.77 -1.11
C LYS A 53 -2.77 -7.04 -1.06
N ASP A 54 -1.98 -7.30 -2.10
CA ASP A 54 -1.21 -8.53 -2.20
C ASP A 54 -0.08 -8.58 -1.14
N LEU A 55 0.51 -7.42 -0.79
CA LEU A 55 1.46 -7.32 0.32
C LEU A 55 0.81 -7.56 1.69
N LEU A 56 -0.42 -7.09 1.91
CA LEU A 56 -1.17 -7.36 3.14
C LEU A 56 -1.56 -8.83 3.24
N ASP A 57 -1.99 -9.45 2.14
CA ASP A 57 -2.28 -10.89 2.09
C ASP A 57 -1.04 -11.72 2.41
N LEU A 58 0.12 -11.35 1.84
CA LEU A 58 1.40 -11.99 2.13
C LEU A 58 1.80 -11.82 3.60
N ALA A 59 1.66 -10.61 4.16
CA ALA A 59 1.93 -10.36 5.56
C ALA A 59 0.99 -11.17 6.48
N ALA A 60 -0.29 -11.28 6.11
CA ALA A 60 -1.26 -12.10 6.82
C ALA A 60 -0.87 -13.59 6.79
N TYR A 61 -0.29 -14.07 5.70
CA TYR A 61 0.22 -15.44 5.62
C TYR A 61 1.46 -15.65 6.49
N LEU A 62 2.42 -14.72 6.47
CA LEU A 62 3.74 -14.90 7.08
C LEU A 62 3.81 -14.57 8.59
N LEU A 63 3.02 -13.61 9.07
CA LEU A 63 3.10 -13.18 10.47
C LEU A 63 2.40 -14.18 11.41
N TYR A 64 2.98 -14.41 12.58
CA TYR A 64 2.26 -15.09 13.68
C TYR A 64 1.15 -14.18 14.25
N PRO A 65 0.10 -14.76 14.85
CA PRO A 65 -0.91 -13.96 15.59
C PRO A 65 -0.25 -13.02 16.61
N ASN A 66 -0.82 -11.82 16.77
CA ASN A 66 -0.26 -10.70 17.54
C ASN A 66 1.06 -10.13 17.00
N GLY A 67 1.56 -10.60 15.86
CA GLY A 67 2.69 -10.01 15.13
C GLY A 67 2.39 -8.59 14.65
N ARG A 68 3.42 -7.76 14.53
CA ARG A 68 3.29 -6.37 14.08
C ARG A 68 3.71 -6.24 12.61
N LEU A 69 2.91 -5.51 11.85
CA LEU A 69 3.24 -5.06 10.50
C LEU A 69 3.47 -3.55 10.53
N VAL A 70 4.61 -3.09 10.01
CA VAL A 70 4.95 -1.66 9.95
C VAL A 70 5.45 -1.32 8.55
N PHE A 71 4.84 -0.31 7.93
CA PHE A 71 5.22 0.13 6.58
C PHE A 71 4.87 1.60 6.35
N TRP A 72 5.41 2.17 5.27
CA TRP A 72 5.19 3.56 4.88
C TRP A 72 4.27 3.64 3.66
N ILE A 73 3.39 4.64 3.65
CA ILE A 73 2.50 4.94 2.53
C ILE A 73 2.70 6.38 2.08
N PRO A 74 3.08 6.64 0.82
CA PRO A 74 3.12 7.99 0.28
C PRO A 74 1.70 8.52 0.10
N VAL A 75 1.49 9.79 0.44
CA VAL A 75 0.20 10.46 0.25
C VAL A 75 0.39 11.87 -0.28
N LEU A 76 -0.52 12.28 -1.14
CA LEU A 76 -0.71 13.69 -1.48
C LEU A 76 -1.53 14.33 -0.38
N ARG A 77 -1.02 15.42 0.22
CA ARG A 77 -1.66 16.07 1.36
C ARG A 77 -3.04 16.63 1.03
N SER A 78 -3.26 17.03 -0.22
CA SER A 78 -4.55 17.52 -0.72
C SER A 78 -5.59 16.41 -0.91
N GLU A 79 -5.15 15.17 -1.07
CA GLU A 79 -6.02 14.02 -1.39
C GLU A 79 -6.17 13.06 -0.20
N PHE A 80 -5.49 13.32 0.91
CA PHE A 80 -5.58 12.48 2.10
C PHE A 80 -6.87 12.74 2.87
N ILE A 81 -7.77 11.74 2.88
CA ILE A 81 -9.10 11.82 3.50
C ILE A 81 -9.10 11.29 4.96
N GLY A 82 -7.92 10.95 5.49
CA GLY A 82 -7.74 10.46 6.86
C GLY A 82 -7.39 8.98 6.94
N VAL A 83 -7.27 8.46 8.16
CA VAL A 83 -6.83 7.07 8.41
C VAL A 83 -7.70 5.99 7.75
N LYS A 84 -8.96 6.32 7.43
CA LYS A 84 -9.91 5.41 6.75
C LYS A 84 -9.53 5.13 5.29
N SER A 85 -8.71 5.99 4.68
CA SER A 85 -8.20 5.76 3.32
C SER A 85 -6.92 4.93 3.28
N LEU A 86 -6.39 4.52 4.44
CA LEU A 86 -5.23 3.63 4.49
C LEU A 86 -5.65 2.20 4.10
N PRO A 87 -4.75 1.40 3.50
CA PRO A 87 -4.98 -0.01 3.21
C PRO A 87 -5.49 -0.76 4.44
N HIS A 88 -6.53 -1.57 4.24
CA HIS A 88 -7.16 -2.36 5.28
C HIS A 88 -7.15 -3.83 4.89
N HIS A 89 -7.07 -4.72 5.88
CA HIS A 89 -7.13 -6.17 5.68
C HIS A 89 -7.74 -6.85 6.92
N PRO A 90 -8.68 -7.80 6.76
CA PRO A 90 -9.47 -8.36 7.86
C PRO A 90 -8.66 -9.13 8.92
N SER A 91 -7.45 -9.59 8.60
CA SER A 91 -6.55 -10.19 9.59
C SER A 91 -5.72 -9.17 10.37
N PHE A 92 -5.87 -7.87 10.10
CA PHE A 92 -5.07 -6.82 10.71
C PHE A 92 -5.95 -5.74 11.33
N ARG A 93 -5.53 -5.24 12.49
CA ARG A 93 -6.10 -4.04 13.10
C ARG A 93 -5.06 -2.92 13.11
N LEU A 94 -5.48 -1.73 12.70
CA LEU A 94 -4.66 -0.52 12.75
C LEU A 94 -4.43 -0.12 14.21
N LEU A 95 -3.17 0.14 14.58
CA LEU A 95 -2.80 0.62 15.91
C LEU A 95 -2.38 2.09 15.91
N ALA A 96 -1.66 2.49 14.88
CA ALA A 96 -1.13 3.84 14.77
C ALA A 96 -0.91 4.20 13.30
N ALA A 97 -1.10 5.49 13.01
CA ALA A 97 -0.72 6.11 11.76
C ALA A 97 -0.06 7.45 12.10
N CYS A 98 1.19 7.64 11.70
CA CYS A 98 1.95 8.85 12.00
C CYS A 98 2.36 9.54 10.69
N GLU A 99 1.97 10.81 10.53
CA GLU A 99 2.36 11.61 9.37
C GLU A 99 3.81 12.06 9.48
N GLN A 100 4.57 11.88 8.40
CA GLN A 100 5.82 12.56 8.15
C GLN A 100 5.67 13.43 6.90
N THR A 101 5.61 14.74 7.11
CA THR A 101 5.67 15.71 6.00
C THR A 101 7.03 15.65 5.30
N LEU A 102 7.01 15.47 3.99
CA LEU A 102 8.22 15.53 3.16
C LEU A 102 8.38 16.91 2.52
N ASN A 103 7.28 17.50 2.03
CA ASN A 103 7.21 18.86 1.51
C ASN A 103 5.77 19.40 1.60
N THR A 104 5.51 20.58 1.01
CA THR A 104 4.19 21.23 1.03
C THR A 104 3.07 20.38 0.43
N ARG A 105 3.37 19.54 -0.57
CA ARG A 105 2.36 18.73 -1.29
C ARG A 105 2.36 17.26 -0.90
N ASN A 106 3.49 16.73 -0.45
CA ASN A 106 3.71 15.31 -0.23
C ASN A 106 4.03 15.02 1.24
N SER A 107 3.36 14.00 1.77
CA SER A 107 3.65 13.40 3.05
C SER A 107 3.77 11.90 2.90
N ARG A 108 4.22 11.21 3.95
CA ARG A 108 4.11 9.76 4.08
C ARG A 108 3.58 9.40 5.45
N TYR A 109 2.79 8.34 5.53
CA TYR A 109 2.27 7.82 6.80
C TYR A 109 3.03 6.56 7.18
N MET A 110 3.57 6.52 8.40
CA MET A 110 4.01 5.26 9.02
C MET A 110 2.79 4.57 9.59
N VAL A 111 2.45 3.42 9.03
CA VAL A 111 1.28 2.63 9.41
C VAL A 111 1.76 1.45 10.24
N VAL A 112 1.15 1.28 11.41
CA VAL A 112 1.43 0.19 12.33
C VAL A 112 0.14 -0.61 12.52
N MET A 113 0.20 -1.89 12.19
CA MET A 113 -0.90 -2.83 12.36
C MET A 113 -0.50 -4.02 13.22
N VAL A 114 -1.48 -4.67 13.83
CA VAL A 114 -1.32 -5.95 14.52
C VAL A 114 -2.10 -7.04 13.79
N LYS A 115 -1.48 -8.20 13.60
CA LYS A 115 -2.19 -9.38 13.11
C LYS A 115 -3.09 -9.90 14.21
N LEU A 116 -4.38 -9.99 13.93
CA LEU A 116 -5.38 -10.53 14.85
C LEU A 116 -5.18 -12.03 15.04
N ASP A 117 -5.43 -12.52 16.25
CA ASP A 117 -5.66 -13.94 16.47
C ASP A 117 -7.11 -14.33 16.15
N THR A 118 -7.39 -15.63 16.08
CA THR A 118 -8.73 -16.15 15.74
C THR A 118 -9.84 -15.65 16.66
N ASN A 119 -9.55 -15.38 17.94
CA ASN A 119 -10.54 -14.90 18.90
C ASN A 119 -10.80 -13.39 18.73
N GLN A 120 -9.75 -12.62 18.45
CA GLN A 120 -9.85 -11.18 18.20
C GLN A 120 -10.59 -10.87 16.90
N GLN A 121 -10.42 -11.68 15.84
CA GLN A 121 -11.17 -11.51 14.59
C GLN A 121 -12.69 -11.62 14.78
N LEU A 122 -13.15 -12.42 15.74
CA LEU A 122 -14.57 -12.57 16.06
C LEU A 122 -15.11 -11.38 16.86
N ASN A 123 -14.28 -10.78 17.73
CA ASN A 123 -14.66 -9.63 18.55
C ASN A 123 -14.64 -8.31 17.77
N ASP A 124 -13.70 -8.11 16.84
CA ASP A 124 -13.61 -6.88 16.03
C ASP A 124 -14.82 -6.73 15.08
N LEU A 125 -15.50 -7.82 14.71
CA LEU A 125 -16.77 -7.78 13.94
C LEU A 125 -17.98 -7.30 14.79
N SER A 126 -17.82 -7.21 16.11
CA SER A 126 -18.87 -6.81 17.06
C SER A 126 -18.68 -5.42 17.64
N ASP A 127 -17.52 -4.77 17.42
CA ASP A 127 -17.13 -3.54 18.10
C ASP A 127 -16.59 -2.49 17.11
N GLU A 128 -17.50 -1.86 16.37
CA GLU A 128 -17.22 -0.75 15.45
C GLU A 128 -16.87 0.58 16.18
N ASN A 129 -16.67 0.58 17.51
CA ASN A 129 -16.77 1.81 18.33
C ASN A 129 -15.60 2.17 19.27
N GLU A 130 -14.45 1.49 19.28
CA GLU A 130 -13.33 1.99 20.10
C GLU A 130 -12.16 2.58 19.30
N ASP A 131 -12.23 3.91 19.22
CA ASP A 131 -11.14 4.85 18.98
C ASP A 131 -9.87 4.49 19.78
N LEU A 132 -9.00 3.66 19.21
CA LEU A 132 -7.61 3.53 19.66
C LEU A 132 -6.66 3.89 18.52
N ILE A 133 -6.89 5.06 17.95
CA ILE A 133 -5.85 5.78 17.23
C ILE A 133 -5.17 6.62 18.29
N PHE A 134 -3.92 6.29 18.65
CA PHE A 134 -3.04 7.34 19.16
C PHE A 134 -3.09 8.46 18.13
N PRO A 135 -3.68 9.64 18.43
CA PRO A 135 -3.66 10.73 17.51
C PRO A 135 -2.23 11.26 17.59
N ALA A 136 -1.32 10.64 16.85
CA ALA A 136 -0.10 11.29 16.41
C ALA A 136 -0.45 12.30 15.30
N VAL A 137 -1.55 13.04 15.48
CA VAL A 137 -1.88 14.25 14.74
C VAL A 137 -1.26 15.37 15.55
N TYR A 138 0.05 15.57 15.40
CA TYR A 138 0.62 16.88 15.67
C TYR A 138 0.23 17.78 14.49
N ALA A 139 -1.05 18.17 14.44
CA ALA A 139 -1.46 19.36 13.72
C ALA A 139 -1.07 20.56 14.60
N LYS A 140 -0.21 21.41 14.06
CA LYS A 140 0.20 22.68 14.68
C LYS A 140 -0.60 23.81 14.07
#